data_AF-T1BUI8-F1
#
_entry.id   AF-T1BUI8-F1
#
_cell.length_a   1.000
_cell.length_b   1.000
_cell.length_c   1.000
_cell.angle_alpha   90.00
_cell.angle_beta   90.00
_cell.angle_gamma   90.00
#
_symmetry.space_group_name_H-M   'P 1'
#
loop_
_entity.id
_entity.type
_entity.pdbx_description
1 polymer ?
#
loop_
_entity_poly.entity_id
_entity_poly.type
_entity_poly.pdbx_seq_one_letter_code
_entity_poly.pdbx_strand_id
1 'polypeptide(L)'
;LPSLKKIRPALETVYSQTLQNVAVRIDLAFQAFFRRVKKGEDPGYPRFKGKGQYSSLTFPQWNSGCDLTGKGLSKIGSVPVILHRPVEGKVKTCTVL
;
A
#
# COMPACT_ATOMS: atom_id res chain seq x y z
N LEU A 1 -3.24 -14.81 4.22
CA LEU A 1 -4.07 -13.70 4.74
C LEU A 1 -5.29 -14.14 5.54
N PRO A 2 -6.12 -15.10 5.08
CA PRO A 2 -7.30 -15.54 5.86
C PRO A 2 -6.93 -16.06 7.25
N SER A 3 -5.84 -16.82 7.36
CA SER A 3 -5.28 -17.28 8.64
C SER A 3 -4.82 -16.13 9.54
N LEU A 4 -4.13 -15.12 8.99
CA LEU A 4 -3.67 -13.95 9.74
C LEU A 4 -4.83 -13.11 10.30
N LYS A 5 -5.95 -13.00 9.57
CA LYS A 5 -7.15 -12.31 10.05
C LYS A 5 -7.77 -13.00 11.26
N LYS A 6 -7.76 -14.34 11.30
CA LYS A 6 -8.21 -15.11 12.48
C LYS A 6 -7.36 -14.83 13.72
N ILE A 7 -6.04 -14.68 13.53
CA ILE A 7 -5.09 -14.43 14.62
C ILE A 7 -5.11 -12.96 15.06
N ARG A 8 -5.35 -12.03 14.11
CA ARG A 8 -5.36 -10.59 14.33
C ARG A 8 -6.65 -9.99 13.75
N PRO A 9 -7.74 -9.91 14.53
CA PRO A 9 -9.03 -9.42 14.07
C PRO A 9 -8.98 -7.97 13.54
N ALA A 10 -8.06 -7.15 14.06
CA ALA A 10 -7.83 -5.79 13.57
C ALA A 10 -7.48 -5.72 12.06
N LEU A 11 -7.03 -6.82 11.44
CA LEU A 11 -6.77 -6.86 9.99
C LEU A 11 -8.05 -6.95 9.15
N GLU A 12 -9.21 -7.20 9.74
CA GLU A 12 -10.49 -7.22 9.01
C GLU A 12 -11.01 -5.83 8.65
N THR A 13 -10.59 -4.83 9.42
CA THR A 13 -10.92 -3.42 9.16
C THR A 13 -10.11 -2.85 8.00
N VAL A 14 -9.02 -3.51 7.58
CA VAL A 14 -8.18 -3.05 6.48
C VAL A 14 -8.59 -3.73 5.17
N TYR A 15 -8.61 -2.96 4.08
CA TYR A 15 -8.87 -3.48 2.75
C TYR A 15 -7.84 -4.57 2.36
N SER A 16 -8.34 -5.67 1.80
CA SER A 16 -7.54 -6.89 1.59
C SER A 16 -6.34 -6.67 0.68
N GLN A 17 -6.48 -5.86 -0.37
CA GLN A 17 -5.37 -5.60 -1.30
C GLN A 17 -4.32 -4.66 -0.72
N THR A 18 -4.73 -3.73 0.14
CA THR A 18 -3.78 -2.90 0.89
C THR A 18 -2.92 -3.77 1.81
N LEU A 19 -3.53 -4.77 2.47
CA LEU A 19 -2.78 -5.76 3.25
C LEU A 19 -1.82 -6.60 2.39
N GLN A 20 -2.25 -7.01 1.20
CA GLN A 20 -1.38 -7.73 0.26
C GLN A 20 -0.20 -6.85 -0.18
N ASN A 21 -0.45 -5.57 -0.44
CA ASN A 21 0.59 -4.63 -0.85
C ASN A 21 1.69 -4.46 0.21
N VAL A 22 1.38 -4.59 1.51
CA VAL A 22 2.40 -4.61 2.58
C VAL A 22 3.44 -5.71 2.34
N ALA A 23 3.00 -6.92 1.96
CA ALA A 23 3.91 -8.02 1.67
C ALA A 23 4.76 -7.74 0.42
N VAL A 24 4.16 -7.15 -0.62
CA VAL A 24 4.89 -6.72 -1.83
C VAL A 24 5.97 -5.70 -1.49
N ARG A 25 5.69 -4.73 -0.61
CA ARG A 25 6.68 -3.72 -0.19
C ARG A 25 7.85 -4.36 0.55
N ILE A 26 7.60 -5.38 1.36
CA ILE A 26 8.66 -6.13 2.06
C ILE A 26 9.53 -6.87 1.03
N ASP A 27 8.90 -7.60 0.11
CA ASP A 27 9.61 -8.32 -0.95
C ASP A 27 10.50 -7.39 -1.80
N LEU A 28 9.97 -6.26 -2.26
CA LEU A 28 10.73 -5.25 -3.01
C LEU A 28 11.91 -4.69 -2.21
N ALA A 29 11.76 -4.49 -0.89
CA ALA A 29 12.85 -4.01 -0.05
C ALA A 29 13.98 -5.04 0.04
N PHE A 30 13.65 -6.33 0.18
CA PHE A 30 14.64 -7.40 0.19
C PHE A 30 15.28 -7.63 -1.17
N GLN A 31 14.52 -7.58 -2.27
CA GLN A 31 15.08 -7.64 -3.62
C GLN A 31 16.10 -6.52 -3.86
N ALA A 32 15.78 -5.29 -3.43
CA ALA A 32 16.72 -4.17 -3.52
C ALA A 32 17.98 -4.39 -2.66
N PHE A 33 17.82 -4.92 -1.45
CA PHE A 33 18.93 -5.28 -0.56
C PHE A 33 19.87 -6.31 -1.22
N PHE A 34 19.35 -7.45 -1.67
CA PHE A 34 20.17 -8.50 -2.28
C PHE A 34 20.82 -8.05 -3.60
N ARG A 35 20.14 -7.19 -4.37
CA ARG A 35 20.72 -6.58 -5.57
C ARG A 35 21.97 -5.76 -5.25
N ARG A 36 21.96 -4.98 -4.17
CA ARG A 36 23.12 -4.16 -3.74
C ARG A 36 24.24 -5.02 -3.17
N VAL A 37 23.90 -6.04 -2.38
CA VAL A 37 24.86 -7.05 -1.89
C VAL A 37 25.62 -7.68 -3.06
N LYS A 38 24.90 -8.12 -4.11
CA LYS A 38 25.53 -8.72 -5.31
C LYS A 38 26.46 -7.76 -6.06
N LYS A 39 26.24 -6.44 -5.95
CA LYS A 39 27.08 -5.41 -6.57
C LYS A 39 28.27 -4.98 -5.72
N GLY A 40 28.38 -5.44 -4.47
CA GLY A 40 29.41 -4.98 -3.53
C GLY A 40 29.22 -3.54 -3.03
N GLU A 41 28.00 -2.98 -3.18
CA GLU A 41 27.63 -1.67 -2.61
C GLU A 41 27.29 -1.81 -1.12
N ASP A 42 27.23 -0.70 -0.38
CA ASP A 42 26.63 -0.68 0.97
C ASP A 42 25.09 -0.78 0.86
N PRO A 43 24.47 -1.92 1.20
CA PRO A 43 23.09 -2.17 0.85
C PRO A 43 22.10 -1.51 1.81
N GLY A 44 22.46 -1.39 3.09
CA GLY A 44 21.57 -1.07 4.21
C GLY A 44 20.43 -2.09 4.41
N TYR A 45 20.28 -2.67 5.60
CA TYR A 45 19.24 -3.67 5.83
C TYR A 45 17.82 -3.08 5.80
N PRO A 46 16.82 -3.75 5.18
CA PRO A 46 15.42 -3.31 5.21
C PRO A 46 14.92 -3.09 6.64
N ARG A 47 14.40 -1.89 6.93
CA ARG A 47 13.94 -1.52 8.27
C ARG A 47 12.47 -1.85 8.46
N PHE A 48 12.15 -2.45 9.59
CA PHE A 48 10.76 -2.60 10.04
C PHE A 48 10.11 -1.23 10.29
N LYS A 49 8.87 -1.06 9.83
CA LYS A 49 8.09 0.16 10.05
C LYS A 49 7.11 -0.07 11.19
N GLY A 50 7.42 0.54 12.34
CA GLY A 50 6.55 0.51 13.52
C GLY A 50 5.31 1.40 13.37
N LYS A 51 4.47 1.40 14.42
CA LYS A 51 3.31 2.31 14.51
C LYS A 51 3.76 3.77 14.32
N GLY A 52 3.04 4.51 13.48
CA GLY A 52 3.36 5.91 13.15
C GLY A 52 4.46 6.11 12.10
N GLN A 53 5.17 5.06 11.68
CA GLN A 53 6.20 5.15 10.63
C GLN A 53 5.69 4.73 9.24
N TYR A 54 4.47 4.19 9.17
CA TYR A 54 3.82 3.78 7.93
C TYR A 54 3.00 4.94 7.38
N SER A 55 3.56 5.66 6.42
CA SER A 55 3.05 6.95 5.94
C SER A 55 2.35 6.87 4.59
N SER A 56 2.01 5.68 4.09
CA SER A 56 1.29 5.58 2.82
C SER A 56 0.52 4.29 2.66
N LEU A 57 -0.70 4.38 2.13
CA LEU A 57 -1.56 3.25 1.82
C LEU A 57 -1.82 3.19 0.31
N THR A 58 -1.48 2.06 -0.30
CA THR A 58 -1.69 1.83 -1.74
C THR A 58 -2.90 0.93 -1.96
N PHE A 59 -3.77 1.38 -2.85
CA PHE A 59 -4.93 0.68 -3.39
C PHE A 59 -4.63 0.31 -4.84
N PRO A 60 -4.19 -0.94 -5.11
CA PRO A 60 -3.70 -1.35 -6.42
C PRO A 60 -4.80 -1.53 -7.48
N GLN A 61 -6.08 -1.52 -7.10
CA GLN A 61 -7.20 -1.65 -8.03
C GLN A 61 -8.22 -0.51 -7.91
N TRP A 62 -8.36 0.22 -9.01
CA TRP A 62 -9.45 1.17 -9.25
C TRP A 62 -10.83 0.49 -9.27
N ASN A 63 -11.86 1.16 -8.77
CA ASN A 63 -13.26 0.68 -8.61
C ASN A 63 -13.50 -0.48 -7.63
N SER A 64 -12.48 -1.24 -7.24
CA SER A 64 -12.62 -2.29 -6.20
C SER A 64 -12.19 -1.82 -4.81
N GLY A 65 -11.26 -0.85 -4.76
CA GLY A 65 -10.70 -0.33 -3.51
C GLY A 65 -10.62 1.19 -3.42
N CYS A 66 -10.63 1.88 -4.56
CA CYS A 66 -10.56 3.33 -4.63
C CYS A 66 -11.42 3.84 -5.79
N ASP A 67 -12.19 4.90 -5.51
CA ASP A 67 -13.01 5.59 -6.48
C ASP A 67 -13.07 7.10 -6.16
N LEU A 68 -12.66 7.93 -7.12
CA LEU A 68 -12.74 9.40 -7.02
C LEU A 68 -14.13 9.94 -7.43
N THR A 69 -15.03 9.09 -7.96
CA THR A 69 -16.38 9.48 -8.41
C THR A 69 -17.47 9.35 -7.33
N GLY A 70 -17.10 9.04 -6.09
CA GLY A 70 -18.01 9.19 -4.94
C GLY A 70 -18.12 7.98 -4.01
N LYS A 71 -17.62 6.79 -4.39
CA LYS A 71 -17.57 5.63 -3.48
C LYS A 71 -16.42 5.67 -2.48
N GLY A 72 -15.41 6.52 -2.71
CA GLY A 72 -14.29 6.74 -1.80
C GLY A 72 -13.30 5.58 -1.76
N LEU A 73 -12.61 5.44 -0.63
CA LEU A 73 -11.64 4.39 -0.35
C LEU A 73 -12.29 3.26 0.45
N SER A 74 -12.07 2.01 0.03
CA SER A 74 -12.63 0.85 0.72
C SER A 74 -12.13 0.79 2.17
N LYS A 75 -13.07 0.60 3.11
CA LYS A 75 -12.88 0.59 4.57
C LYS A 75 -12.48 1.92 5.23
N ILE A 76 -12.18 2.97 4.45
CA ILE A 76 -11.88 4.31 4.97
C ILE A 76 -13.07 5.26 4.72
N GLY A 77 -13.80 5.05 3.62
CA GLY A 77 -14.91 5.92 3.19
C GLY A 77 -14.44 7.04 2.27
N SER A 78 -15.26 8.06 2.13
CA SER A 78 -14.96 9.22 1.29
C SER A 78 -13.91 10.11 1.94
N VAL A 79 -12.86 10.44 1.19
CA VAL A 79 -11.78 11.33 1.61
C VAL A 79 -11.81 12.56 0.70
N PRO A 80 -11.73 13.79 1.25
CA PRO A 80 -11.63 14.98 0.41
C PRO A 80 -10.32 14.95 -0.38
N VAL A 81 -10.41 15.19 -1.69
CA VAL A 81 -9.26 15.20 -2.59
C VAL A 81 -9.15 16.58 -3.22
N ILE A 82 -7.95 17.15 -3.15
CA ILE A 82 -7.60 18.37 -3.88
C ILE A 82 -6.89 17.93 -5.17
N LEU A 83 -7.56 18.13 -6.31
CA LEU A 83 -7.01 17.83 -7.63
C LEU A 83 -6.25 19.05 -8.16
N HIS A 84 -4.93 19.05 -8.00
CA HIS A 84 -4.07 20.10 -8.56
C HIS A 84 -4.04 20.10 -10.10
N ARG A 85 -4.35 18.97 -10.74
CA ARG A 85 -4.43 18.81 -12.20
C ARG A 85 -5.57 17.85 -12.55
N PRO A 86 -6.24 18.03 -13.70
CA PRO A 86 -7.20 17.05 -14.19
C PRO A 86 -6.48 15.72 -14.47
N VAL A 87 -7.17 14.61 -14.22
CA VAL A 87 -6.63 13.28 -14.47
C VAL A 87 -6.90 12.91 -15.92
N GLU A 88 -5.84 12.74 -16.70
CA GLU A 88 -5.93 12.26 -18.08
C GLU A 88 -5.83 10.73 -18.13
N GLY A 89 -6.84 10.08 -18.71
CA GLY A 89 -6.89 8.63 -18.88
C GLY A 89 -7.50 7.85 -17.71
N LYS A 90 -7.33 6.52 -17.74
CA LYS A 90 -7.94 5.59 -16.77
C LYS A 90 -7.00 5.35 -15.59
N VAL A 91 -7.42 5.78 -14.40
CA VAL A 91 -6.71 5.48 -13.15
C VAL A 91 -6.72 3.97 -12.90
N LYS A 92 -5.56 3.42 -12.54
CA LYS A 92 -5.42 1.99 -12.19
C LYS A 92 -5.11 1.77 -10.71
N THR A 93 -4.32 2.67 -10.13
CA THR A 93 -3.78 2.58 -8.78
C THR A 93 -3.96 3.92 -8.07
N CYS A 94 -4.30 3.89 -6.79
CA CYS A 94 -4.29 5.07 -5.93
C CYS A 94 -3.34 4.84 -4.75
N THR A 95 -2.56 5.87 -4.39
CA THR A 95 -1.77 5.85 -3.16
C THR A 95 -2.10 7.09 -2.36
N VAL A 96 -2.49 6.89 -1.10
CA VAL A 96 -2.71 7.94 -0.12
C VAL A 96 -1.44 8.08 0.71
N LEU A 97 -0.99 9.31 0.93
CA LEU A 97 0.15 9.68 1.78
C LEU A 97 -0.36 10.23 3.12
#